data_AF-A0A1F3B2X5-F1
#
_entry.id   AF-A0A1F3B2X5-F1
#
_cell.length_a   1.000
_cell.length_b   1.000
_cell.length_c   1.000
_cell.angle_alpha   90.00
_cell.angle_beta   90.00
_cell.angle_gamma   90.00
#
_symmetry.space_group_name_H-M   'P 1'
#
loop_
_entity.id
_entity.type
_entity.pdbx_description
1 polymer ?
#
loop_
_entity_poly.entity_id
_entity_poly.type
_entity_poly.pdbx_seq_one_letter_code
_entity_poly.pdbx_strand_id
1 'polypeptide(L)' 'MTGHPFGIQVTTALTAAQLEDWLTQNCRGSYSLNVVDVTPDLTKKIFAVFFETEHDREVFRAGYRQIR' A
#
# COMPACT_ATOMS: atom_id res chain seq x y z
N MET A 1 -20.49 3.28 3.35
CA MET A 1 -19.28 3.91 3.91
C MET A 1 -18.79 2.96 4.98
N THR A 2 -17.71 2.19 4.87
CA THR A 2 -16.42 2.36 4.19
C THR A 2 -15.89 0.97 3.82
N GLY A 3 -15.57 0.72 2.54
CA GLY A 3 -15.19 -0.63 2.06
C GLY A 3 -13.80 -1.11 2.49
N HIS A 4 -12.96 -0.22 3.04
CA HIS A 4 -11.57 -0.53 3.39
C HIS A 4 -11.14 0.24 4.66
N PRO A 5 -11.51 -0.19 5.87
CA PRO A 5 -11.25 0.56 7.10
C PRO A 5 -9.80 0.47 7.59
N PHE A 6 -9.01 -0.49 7.08
CA PHE A 6 -7.65 -0.75 7.57
C PHE A 6 -6.62 -0.04 6.69
N GLY A 7 -6.16 1.15 7.08
CA GLY A 7 -5.18 1.93 6.32
C GLY A 7 -3.72 1.75 6.78
N ILE A 8 -2.78 1.86 5.85
CA ILE A 8 -1.34 2.05 6.11
C ILE A 8 -0.76 3.06 5.11
N GLN A 9 0.12 3.92 5.58
CA GLN A 9 0.89 4.82 4.72
C GLN A 9 2.32 4.32 4.57
N VAL A 10 2.84 4.40 3.34
CA VAL A 10 4.21 4.02 3.02
C VAL A 10 4.88 5.05 2.12
N THR A 11 6.12 5.38 2.45
CA THR A 11 6.99 6.22 1.61
C THR A 11 7.94 5.31 0.83
N THR A 12 7.98 5.44 -0.49
CA THR A 12 8.78 4.57 -1.36
C THR A 12 9.13 5.14 -2.71
N ALA A 13 10.21 4.63 -3.29
CA ALA A 13 10.56 4.87 -4.68
C ALA A 13 9.80 3.95 -5.66
N LEU A 14 9.09 2.94 -5.14
CA LEU A 14 8.26 2.06 -5.95
C LEU A 14 7.15 2.83 -6.67
N THR A 15 6.80 2.35 -7.85
CA THR A 15 5.64 2.83 -8.62
C THR A 15 4.34 2.26 -8.07
N ALA A 16 3.21 2.90 -8.40
CA ALA A 16 1.89 2.40 -8.06
C ALA A 16 1.68 0.98 -8.60
N ALA A 17 2.08 0.73 -9.86
CA ALA A 17 1.96 -0.58 -10.50
C ALA A 17 2.71 -1.68 -9.73
N GLN A 18 3.95 -1.41 -9.28
CA GLN A 18 4.70 -2.39 -8.47
C GLN A 18 4.03 -2.70 -7.13
N LEU A 19 3.40 -1.70 -6.51
CA LEU A 19 2.61 -1.92 -5.29
C LEU A 19 1.35 -2.72 -5.59
N GLU A 20 0.63 -2.39 -6.66
CA GLU A 20 -0.59 -3.10 -7.10
C GLU A 20 -0.31 -4.56 -7.47
N ASP A 21 0.80 -4.83 -8.16
CA ASP A 21 1.23 -6.18 -8.50
C ASP A 21 1.45 -7.02 -7.23
N TRP A 22 2.13 -6.45 -6.23
CA TRP A 22 2.35 -7.13 -4.96
C TRP A 22 1.05 -7.34 -4.20
N LEU A 23 0.19 -6.32 -4.12
CA LEU A 23 -1.10 -6.36 -3.43
C LEU A 23 -2.00 -7.43 -4.07
N THR A 24 -2.06 -7.50 -5.39
CA THR A 24 -2.86 -8.49 -6.14
C THR A 24 -2.41 -9.92 -5.85
N GLN A 25 -1.11 -10.15 -5.62
CA GLN A 25 -0.57 -11.49 -5.38
C GLN A 25 -0.68 -11.94 -3.92
N ASN A 26 -0.74 -11.01 -2.97
CA ASN A 26 -0.59 -11.32 -1.53
C ASN A 26 -1.84 -11.02 -0.70
N CYS A 27 -2.69 -10.08 -1.13
CA CYS A 27 -3.93 -9.76 -0.44
C CYS A 27 -5.06 -10.68 -0.88
N ARG A 28 -5.88 -11.08 0.09
CA ARG A 28 -7.05 -11.95 -0.17
C ARG A 28 -8.33 -11.14 -0.39
N GLY A 29 -8.46 -10.00 0.29
CA GLY A 29 -9.60 -9.09 0.18
C GLY A 29 -9.37 -7.94 -0.79
N SER A 30 -10.37 -7.07 -0.89
CA SER A 30 -10.29 -5.84 -1.70
C SER A 30 -9.32 -4.83 -1.06
N TYR A 31 -8.71 -4.00 -1.89
CA TYR A 31 -7.85 -2.92 -1.45
C TYR A 31 -8.08 -1.64 -2.25
N SER A 32 -7.65 -0.51 -1.69
CA SER A 32 -7.59 0.79 -2.36
C SER A 32 -6.20 1.39 -2.18
N LEU A 33 -5.53 1.69 -3.29
CA LEU A 33 -4.23 2.36 -3.31
C LEU A 33 -4.43 3.81 -3.75
N ASN A 34 -3.90 4.76 -2.99
CA ASN A 34 -3.95 6.18 -3.31
C ASN A 34 -2.58 6.82 -3.16
N VAL A 35 -2.18 7.68 -4.09
CA VAL A 35 -1.03 8.57 -3.93
C VAL A 35 -1.48 9.73 -3.05
N VAL A 36 -0.81 9.92 -1.92
CA VAL A 36 -1.11 11.00 -0.97
C VAL A 36 -0.21 12.20 -1.23
N ASP A 37 1.07 11.95 -1.46
CA ASP A 37 2.06 13.02 -1.61
C ASP A 37 3.33 12.51 -2.33
N VAL A 38 4.27 13.42 -2.56
CA VAL A 38 5.62 13.15 -3.05
C VAL A 38 6.60 13.82 -2.10
N THR A 39 7.73 13.17 -1.81
CA THR A 39 8.76 13.79 -0.97
C THR A 39 9.31 15.08 -1.60
N PRO A 40 9.78 16.06 -0.81
CA PRO A 40 10.23 17.35 -1.35
C PRO A 40 11.38 17.25 -2.37
N ASP A 41 12.19 16.20 -2.26
CA ASP A 41 13.30 15.88 -3.17
C ASP A 41 12.84 15.13 -4.44
N LEU A 42 11.54 14.87 -4.58
CA LEU A 42 10.90 14.16 -5.69
C LEU A 42 11.42 12.71 -5.92
N THR A 43 12.14 12.15 -4.94
CA THR A 43 12.74 10.80 -5.08
C THR A 43 11.78 9.69 -4.67
N LYS A 44 10.80 9.98 -3.81
CA LYS A 44 9.87 8.99 -3.27
C LYS A 44 8.44 9.53 -3.27
N LYS A 45 7.48 8.62 -3.41
CA LYS A 45 6.06 8.89 -3.30
C LYS A 45 5.54 8.36 -1.96
N ILE A 46 4.55 9.04 -1.42
CA ILE A 46 3.80 8.61 -0.24
C ILE A 46 2.49 8.01 -0.72
N PHE A 47 2.31 6.71 -0.49
CA PHE A 47 1.09 5.99 -0.81
C PHE A 47 0.30 5.69 0.47
N ALA A 48 -1.02 5.81 0.41
CA ALA A 48 -1.94 5.23 1.38
C ALA A 48 -2.60 4.01 0.77
N VAL A 49 -2.44 2.86 1.44
CA VAL A 49 -3.10 1.61 1.09
C VAL A 49 -4.16 1.32 2.13
N PHE A 50 -5.39 1.10 1.69
CA PHE A 50 -6.51 0.73 2.55
C PHE A 50 -6.95 -0.68 2.20
N PHE A 51 -7.18 -1.51 3.21
CA PHE A 51 -7.54 -2.90 3.09
C PHE A 51 -8.94 -3.15 3.64
N GLU A 52 -9.63 -4.11 3.03
CA GLU A 52 -10.90 -4.64 3.52
C GLU A 52 -10.74 -5.36 4.86
N THR A 53 -9.63 -6.10 5.02
CA THR A 53 -9.35 -6.88 6.24
C THR A 53 -8.10 -6.39 6.97
N GLU A 54 -8.10 -6.51 8.30
CA GLU A 54 -6.92 -6.20 9.10
C GLU A 54 -5.76 -7.16 8.80
N HIS A 55 -6.09 -8.41 8.47
CA HIS A 55 -5.11 -9.42 8.10
C HIS A 55 -4.29 -9.01 6.88
N ASP A 56 -4.94 -8.52 5.82
CA ASP A 56 -4.24 -8.05 4.62
C ASP A 56 -3.34 -6.85 4.92
N ARG A 57 -3.76 -5.95 5.83
CA ARG A 57 -2.89 -4.85 6.31
C ARG A 57 -1.63 -5.39 6.99
N GLU A 58 -1.77 -6.38 7.88
CA GLU A 58 -0.61 -6.96 8.58
C GLU A 58 0.30 -7.75 7.63
N VAL A 59 -0.27 -8.50 6.67
CA VAL A 59 0.49 -9.18 5.62
C VAL A 59 1.28 -8.17 4.79
N PHE A 60 0.64 -7.08 4.36
CA PHE A 60 1.33 -5.98 3.69
C PHE A 60 2.43 -5.39 4.55
N ARG A 61 2.15 -5.04 5.81
CA ARG A 61 3.14 -4.46 6.73
C ARG A 61 4.36 -5.36 6.92
N ALA A 62 4.16 -6.68 7.02
CA ALA A 62 5.23 -7.65 7.18
C ALA A 62 6.03 -7.88 5.88
N GLY A 63 5.34 -8.04 4.75
CA GLY A 63 5.94 -8.33 3.44
C GLY A 63 6.56 -7.12 2.76
N TYR A 64 6.09 -5.91 3.07
CA TYR A 64 6.55 -4.66 2.44
C TYR A 64 8.05 -4.41 2.58
N ARG A 65 8.68 -4.91 3.65
CA ARG A 65 10.13 -4.82 3.84
C ARG A 65 10.94 -5.57 2.77
N GLN A 66 10.33 -6.55 2.10
CA GLN A 66 10.99 -7.40 1.10
C GLN A 66 10.97 -6.79 -0.30
N ILE A 67 10.10 -5.80 -0.54
CA ILE A 67 9.90 -5.19 -1.87
C ILE A 67 10.37 -3.73 -1.98
N ARG A 68 10.72 -3.09 -0.85
CA ARG A 68 11.12 -1.68 -0.79
C ARG A 68 12.63 -1.45 -0.90
#